data_AF-A0A969Y961-F1
#
_entry.id   AF-A0A969Y961-F1
#
_cell.length_a   1.000
_cell.length_b   1.000
_cell.length_c   1.000
_cell.angle_alpha   90.00
_cell.angle_beta   90.00
_cell.angle_gamma   90.00
#
_symmetry.space_group_name_H-M   'P 1'
#
loop_
_entity.id
_entity.type
_entity.pdbx_description
1 polymer ?
#
loop_
_entity_poly.entity_id
_entity_poly.type
_entity_poly.pdbx_seq_one_letter_code
_entity_poly.pdbx_strand_id
1 'polypeptide(L)'
;MYKQPRLLPAGDKALVVEFGNEIAPEINARVRALTAALEAESLAGVVELVPTYRSVLVYFDPLVVEPEVLEGRLLQLIEGLGKLDLPAPEITVIPVCYGGKFGPDLDYVCEHTG
;
A
#
# COMPACT_ATOMS: atom_id res chain seq x y z
N MET A 1 -13.76 1.74 4.35
CA MET A 1 -12.74 0.89 5.03
C MET A 1 -13.39 -0.35 5.67
N TYR A 2 -12.70 -1.50 5.70
CA TYR A 2 -13.18 -2.72 6.37
C TYR A 2 -12.92 -2.73 7.88
N LYS A 3 -13.75 -3.47 8.64
CA LYS A 3 -13.51 -3.69 10.09
C LYS A 3 -12.23 -4.48 10.34
N GLN A 4 -11.99 -5.50 9.53
CA GLN A 4 -10.77 -6.30 9.50
C GLN A 4 -10.25 -6.35 8.06
N PRO A 5 -8.93 -6.31 7.85
CA PRO A 5 -8.39 -6.47 6.51
C PRO A 5 -8.65 -7.87 5.99
N ARG A 6 -8.76 -7.97 4.67
CA ARG A 6 -8.90 -9.25 3.98
C ARG A 6 -7.52 -9.71 3.53
N LEU A 7 -7.18 -10.95 3.85
CA LEU A 7 -6.01 -11.64 3.31
C LEU A 7 -6.48 -12.48 2.14
N LEU A 8 -5.95 -12.21 0.96
CA LEU A 8 -6.36 -12.87 -0.28
C LEU A 8 -5.12 -13.50 -0.94
N PRO A 9 -5.14 -14.79 -1.27
CA PRO A 9 -4.06 -15.40 -2.03
C PRO A 9 -3.96 -14.76 -3.43
N ALA A 10 -2.73 -14.47 -3.85
CA ALA A 10 -2.41 -13.92 -5.17
C ALA A 10 -1.38 -14.83 -5.85
N GLY A 11 -1.84 -16.02 -6.23
CA GLY A 11 -0.97 -17.12 -6.67
C GLY A 11 -0.29 -17.82 -5.50
N ASP A 12 0.73 -18.61 -5.78
CA ASP A 12 1.34 -19.53 -4.81
C ASP A 12 2.45 -18.88 -3.94
N LYS A 13 2.81 -17.64 -4.25
CA LYS A 13 3.93 -16.92 -3.64
C LYS A 13 3.59 -15.50 -3.19
N ALA A 14 2.31 -15.16 -3.12
CA ALA A 14 1.92 -13.84 -2.67
C ALA A 14 0.56 -13.80 -1.96
N LEU A 15 0.44 -12.85 -1.04
CA LEU A 15 -0.78 -12.53 -0.30
C LEU A 15 -1.08 -11.05 -0.46
N VAL A 16 -2.34 -10.71 -0.73
CA VAL A 16 -2.83 -9.34 -0.72
C VAL A 16 -3.46 -9.06 0.64
N VAL A 17 -2.97 -8.03 1.31
CA VAL A 17 -3.59 -7.46 2.51
C VAL A 17 -4.43 -6.26 2.09
N GLU A 18 -5.75 -6.41 2.10
CA GLU A 18 -6.71 -5.42 1.59
C GLU A 18 -7.47 -4.73 2.74
N PHE A 19 -7.40 -3.40 2.83
CA PHE A 19 -8.01 -2.62 3.93
C PHE A 19 -9.37 -1.99 3.57
N GLY A 20 -9.74 -1.96 2.29
CA GLY A 20 -11.02 -1.44 1.81
C GLY A 20 -11.11 -1.45 0.29
N ASN A 21 -12.26 -1.05 -0.27
CA ASN A 21 -12.54 -1.04 -1.70
C ASN A 21 -12.81 0.37 -2.24
N GLU A 22 -12.02 1.34 -1.81
CA GLU A 22 -12.10 2.75 -2.21
C GLU A 22 -10.73 3.41 -2.11
N ILE A 23 -10.54 4.54 -2.79
CA ILE A 23 -9.35 5.38 -2.63
C ILE A 23 -9.68 6.39 -1.52
N ALA A 24 -9.12 6.17 -0.32
CA ALA A 24 -9.32 7.05 0.82
C ALA A 24 -8.03 7.24 1.62
N PRO A 25 -7.69 8.46 2.08
CA PRO A 25 -6.46 8.75 2.82
C PRO A 25 -6.24 7.86 4.04
N GLU A 26 -7.30 7.54 4.78
CA GLU A 26 -7.25 6.69 5.97
C GLU A 26 -6.90 5.23 5.63
N ILE A 27 -7.31 4.74 4.46
CA ILE A 27 -6.96 3.40 3.98
C ILE A 27 -5.49 3.40 3.55
N ASN A 28 -5.07 4.40 2.78
CA ASN A 28 -3.68 4.53 2.38
C ASN A 28 -2.74 4.69 3.58
N ALA A 29 -3.16 5.39 4.64
CA ALA A 29 -2.40 5.48 5.89
C ALA A 29 -2.15 4.10 6.51
N ARG A 30 -3.14 3.19 6.52
CA ARG A 30 -2.95 1.81 7.01
C ARG A 30 -2.02 1.00 6.10
N VAL A 31 -2.14 1.16 4.78
CA VAL A 31 -1.22 0.54 3.79
C VAL A 31 0.22 0.97 4.07
N ARG A 32 0.47 2.27 4.21
CA ARG A 32 1.79 2.82 4.53
C ARG A 32 2.31 2.33 5.87
N ALA A 33 1.45 2.28 6.89
CA ALA A 33 1.83 1.84 8.23
C ALA A 33 2.23 0.36 8.24
N LEU A 34 1.46 -0.52 7.59
CA LEU A 34 1.81 -1.93 7.46
C LEU A 34 3.11 -2.11 6.69
N THR A 35 3.29 -1.38 5.59
CA THR A 35 4.51 -1.47 4.76
C THR A 35 5.75 -1.12 5.58
N ALA A 36 5.72 0.02 6.28
CA ALA A 36 6.82 0.45 7.15
C ALA A 36 7.10 -0.55 8.29
N ALA A 37 6.05 -1.13 8.89
CA ALA A 37 6.23 -2.13 9.95
C ALA A 37 6.86 -3.43 9.42
N LEU A 38 6.44 -3.90 8.24
CA LEU A 38 6.99 -5.10 7.62
C LEU A 38 8.46 -4.90 7.18
N GLU A 39 8.79 -3.71 6.67
CA GLU A 39 10.18 -3.33 6.36
C GLU A 39 11.05 -3.33 7.63
N ALA A 40 10.52 -2.81 8.74
CA ALA A 40 11.25 -2.76 10.01
C ALA A 40 11.42 -4.13 10.68
N GLU A 41 10.40 -5.01 10.62
CA GLU A 41 10.44 -6.33 11.25
C GLU A 41 11.27 -7.35 10.45
N SER A 42 11.40 -7.18 9.13
CA SER A 42 12.16 -8.08 8.25
C SER A 42 11.77 -9.56 8.44
N LEU A 43 10.47 -9.84 8.30
CA LEU A 43 9.91 -11.18 8.50
C LEU A 43 10.59 -12.23 7.60
N ALA A 44 11.08 -13.31 8.21
CA ALA A 44 11.66 -14.43 7.48
C ALA A 44 10.67 -15.01 6.45
N GLY A 45 11.12 -15.11 5.20
CA GLY A 45 10.34 -15.62 4.08
C GLY A 45 9.59 -14.54 3.29
N VAL A 46 9.46 -13.30 3.78
CA VAL A 46 8.96 -12.18 2.97
C VAL A 46 10.06 -11.73 2.01
N VAL A 47 9.73 -11.62 0.73
CA VAL A 47 10.66 -11.31 -0.36
C VAL A 47 10.53 -9.86 -0.82
N GLU A 48 9.30 -9.39 -1.00
CA GLU A 48 9.02 -8.06 -1.54
C GLU A 48 7.64 -7.56 -1.07
N LEU A 49 7.52 -6.24 -0.92
CA LEU A 49 6.29 -5.55 -0.56
C LEU A 49 5.92 -4.56 -1.66
N VAL A 50 4.70 -4.65 -2.17
CA VAL A 50 4.18 -3.74 -3.19
C VAL A 50 2.93 -3.03 -2.65
N PRO A 51 3.07 -1.83 -2.06
CA PRO A 51 1.93 -1.05 -1.58
C PRO A 51 1.12 -0.45 -2.74
N THR A 52 -0.20 -0.36 -2.57
CA THR A 52 -1.14 0.29 -3.50
C THR A 52 -1.94 1.38 -2.78
N TYR A 53 -3.03 1.90 -3.39
CA TYR A 53 -3.91 2.83 -2.67
C TYR A 53 -4.61 2.21 -1.47
N ARG A 54 -4.98 0.93 -1.55
CA ARG A 54 -5.90 0.28 -0.59
C ARG A 54 -5.46 -1.08 -0.07
N SER A 55 -4.33 -1.59 -0.56
CA SER A 55 -3.78 -2.89 -0.18
C SER A 55 -2.26 -2.91 -0.25
N VAL A 56 -1.65 -3.93 0.35
CA VAL A 56 -0.24 -4.31 0.15
C VAL A 56 -0.23 -5.71 -0.46
N LEU A 57 0.50 -5.90 -1.56
CA LEU A 57 0.86 -7.24 -2.03
C LEU A 57 2.18 -7.64 -1.35
N VAL A 58 2.18 -8.80 -0.69
CA VAL A 58 3.33 -9.36 0.02
C VAL A 58 3.78 -10.59 -0.74
N TYR A 59 4.93 -10.51 -1.39
CA TYR A 59 5.60 -11.68 -1.96
C TYR A 59 6.34 -12.43 -0.87
N PHE A 60 6.26 -13.76 -0.88
CA PHE A 60 6.96 -14.61 0.06
C PHE A 60 7.49 -15.88 -0.59
N ASP A 61 8.46 -16.51 0.06
CA ASP A 61 8.99 -17.82 -0.30
C ASP A 61 8.28 -18.92 0.50
N PRO A 62 7.41 -19.74 -0.13
CA PRO A 62 6.70 -20.82 0.55
C PRO A 62 7.63 -21.93 1.05
N LEU A 63 8.90 -21.98 0.63
CA LEU A 63 9.90 -22.90 1.17
C LEU A 63 10.50 -22.42 2.49
N VAL A 64 10.30 -21.15 2.85
CA VAL A 64 10.80 -20.53 4.08
C VAL A 64 9.68 -20.30 5.09
N VAL A 65 8.48 -19.93 4.63
CA VAL A 65 7.33 -19.66 5.49
C VAL A 65 6.05 -20.24 4.88
N GLU A 66 5.29 -20.98 5.69
CA GLU A 66 3.96 -21.45 5.28
C GLU A 66 2.99 -20.26 5.19
N PRO A 67 2.09 -20.22 4.19
CA PRO A 67 1.14 -19.12 4.00
C PRO A 67 0.34 -18.82 5.26
N GLU A 68 -0.17 -19.84 5.95
CA GLU A 68 -1.00 -19.71 7.14
C GLU A 68 -0.23 -19.09 8.31
N VAL A 69 1.06 -19.40 8.42
CA VAL A 69 1.95 -18.80 9.43
C VAL A 69 2.20 -17.33 9.11
N LEU A 70 2.40 -17.00 7.83
CA LEU A 70 2.57 -15.62 7.39
C LEU A 70 1.28 -14.80 7.60
N GLU A 71 0.11 -15.36 7.27
CA GLU A 71 -1.19 -14.73 7.53
C GLU A 71 -1.38 -14.41 9.02
N GLY A 72 -1.07 -15.37 9.91
CA GLY A 72 -1.13 -15.15 11.35
C GLY A 72 -0.21 -14.02 11.83
N ARG A 73 1.03 -13.96 11.32
CA ARG A 73 1.97 -12.88 11.63
C ARG A 73 1.50 -11.52 11.11
N LEU A 74 0.96 -11.48 9.89
CA LEU A 74 0.39 -10.27 9.32
C LEU A 74 -0.78 -9.74 10.17
N LEU A 75 -1.69 -10.61 10.61
CA LEU A 75 -2.81 -10.21 11.48
C LEU A 75 -2.33 -9.66 12.82
N GLN A 76 -1.34 -10.31 13.46
CA GLN A 76 -0.76 -9.82 14.71
C GLN A 76 -0.11 -8.45 14.56
N LEU A 77 0.68 -8.24 13.50
CA LEU A 77 1.24 -6.94 13.14
C LEU A 77 0.13 -5.90 12.97
N ILE A 78 -0.92 -6.24 12.22
CA ILE A 78 -2.04 -5.33 11.94
C ILE A 78 -2.81 -4.93 13.20
N GLU A 79 -2.97 -5.85 14.16
CA GLU A 79 -3.58 -5.54 15.46
C GLU A 79 -2.68 -4.64 16.31
N GLY A 80 -1.37 -4.88 16.26
CA GLY A 80 -0.36 -4.08 16.94
C GLY A 80 -0.13 -2.69 16.32
N LEU A 81 -0.51 -2.48 15.05
CA LEU A 81 -0.27 -1.24 14.31
C LEU A 81 -0.90 0.01 14.92
N GLY A 82 -1.89 -0.12 15.83
CA GLY A 82 -2.45 1.01 16.58
C GLY A 82 -2.71 2.28 15.73
N LYS A 83 -2.53 3.47 16.33
CA LYS A 83 -2.18 4.67 15.56
C LYS A 83 -0.67 4.68 15.39
N LEU A 84 -0.15 4.04 14.35
CA LEU A 84 1.27 4.15 14.05
C LEU A 84 1.57 5.62 13.70
N ASP A 85 2.57 6.20 14.36
CA ASP A 85 3.13 7.48 13.95
C ASP A 85 3.84 7.28 12.61
N LEU A 86 3.09 7.49 11.53
CA LEU A 86 3.71 7.59 10.21
C LEU A 86 4.80 8.67 10.28
N PRO A 87 5.96 8.43 9.65
CA PRO A 87 6.99 9.46 9.57
C PRO A 87 6.39 10.74 8.98
N ALA A 88 6.86 11.87 9.49
CA ALA A 88 6.41 13.18 9.02
C ALA A 88 6.52 13.23 7.48
N PRO A 89 5.49 13.74 6.79
CA PRO A 89 5.51 13.78 5.34
C PRO A 89 6.67 14.67 4.86
N GLU A 90 7.46 14.16 3.93
CA GLU A 90 8.46 14.93 3.21
C GLU A 90 7.79 15.63 2.02
N ILE A 91 7.84 16.96 1.99
CA ILE A 91 7.23 17.75 0.91
C ILE A 91 8.27 17.93 -0.20
N THR A 92 8.04 17.27 -1.33
CA THR A 92 8.85 17.46 -2.54
C THR A 92 8.15 18.43 -3.50
N VAL A 93 8.83 19.52 -3.87
CA VAL A 93 8.33 20.48 -4.86
C VAL A 93 8.78 20.06 -6.25
N ILE A 94 7.82 19.75 -7.13
CA ILE A 94 8.07 19.40 -8.53
C ILE A 94 7.73 20.60 -9.41
N PRO A 95 8.70 21.24 -10.11
CA PRO A 95 8.41 22.35 -11.01
C PRO A 95 7.68 21.83 -12.25
N VAL A 96 6.62 22.54 -12.67
CA VAL A 96 5.77 22.15 -13.81
C VAL A 96 5.64 23.32 -14.79
N CYS A 97 5.92 23.06 -16.08
CA CYS A 97 5.62 23.98 -17.17
C CYS A 97 4.24 23.65 -17.75
N TYR A 98 3.23 24.42 -17.38
CA TYR A 98 1.86 24.22 -17.85
C TYR A 98 1.66 24.72 -19.29
N GLY A 99 0.86 23.99 -20.07
CA GLY A 99 0.29 24.45 -21.34
C GLY A 99 1.26 24.53 -22.52
N GLY A 100 0.77 25.13 -23.61
CA GLY A 100 1.51 25.34 -24.85
C GLY A 100 2.09 24.03 -25.41
N LYS A 101 3.35 24.07 -25.87
CA LYS A 101 4.03 22.88 -26.41
C LYS A 101 4.32 21.78 -25.37
N PHE A 102 4.29 22.11 -24.07
CA PHE A 102 4.61 21.17 -22.99
C PHE A 102 3.38 20.52 -22.38
N GLY A 103 2.20 21.12 -22.56
CA GLY A 103 0.91 20.57 -22.19
C GLY A 103 -0.14 20.93 -23.23
N PRO A 104 -0.08 20.35 -24.45
CA PRO A 104 -0.98 20.70 -25.55
C PRO A 104 -2.44 20.35 -25.25
N ASP A 105 -2.67 19.37 -24.38
CA ASP A 105 -4.02 18.92 -23.99
C ASP A 105 -4.64 19.77 -22.86
N LEU A 106 -3.92 20.79 -22.35
CA LEU A 106 -4.42 21.60 -21.24
C LEU A 106 -5.74 22.31 -21.59
N ASP A 107 -5.82 22.88 -22.80
CA ASP A 107 -7.04 23.54 -23.27
C ASP A 107 -8.21 22.54 -23.37
N TYR A 108 -7.94 21.33 -23.85
CA TYR A 108 -8.94 20.26 -23.91
C TYR A 108 -9.45 19.87 -22.51
N VAL A 109 -8.56 19.73 -21.52
CA VAL A 109 -8.97 19.44 -20.13
C VAL A 109 -9.87 20.57 -19.59
N CYS A 110 -9.48 21.83 -19.78
CA CYS A 110 -10.26 22.99 -19.34
C CYS A 110 -11.68 23.01 -19.93
N GLU A 111 -11.85 22.65 -21.20
CA GLU A 111 -13.16 22.59 -21.85
C GLU A 111 -14.09 21.51 -21.28
N HIS A 112 -13.53 20.44 -20.69
CA HIS A 112 -14.30 19.26 -20.27
C HIS A 112 -14.49 19.14 -18.74
N THR A 113 -13.78 19.92 -17.93
CA THR A 113 -13.81 19.79 -16.46
C THR A 113 -14.42 20.99 -15.72
N GLY A 114 -15.13 21.87 -16.44
CA GLY A 114 -15.72 23.15 -15.98
C GLY A 114 -16.05 23.27 -14.49
#